data_AF-A0A0H3J6C1-F1
#
_entry.id   AF-A0A0H3J6C1-F1
#
_cell.length_a   1.000
_cell.length_b   1.000
_cell.length_c   1.000
_cell.angle_alpha   90.00
_cell.angle_beta   90.00
_cell.angle_gamma   90.00
#
_symmetry.space_group_name_H-M   'P 1'
#
loop_
_entity.id
_entity.type
_entity.pdbx_description
1 polymer ?
#
loop_
_entity_poly.entity_id
_entity_poly.type
_entity_poly.pdbx_seq_one_letter_code
_entity_poly.pdbx_strand_id
1 'polypeptide(L)' 'MIKCNLRKICFEKDIRTISELQRITGVSRPTLYKMFDNKDLLTVKLESFNIVLNKLHIKKLSDLIEYIDENTEYK' A
#
# COMPACT_ATOMS: atom_id res chain seq x y z
N MET A 1 -14.82 3.36 -2.48
CA MET A 1 -13.90 2.32 -1.96
C MET A 1 -12.50 2.87 -1.67
N ILE A 2 -11.85 2.40 -0.60
CA ILE A 2 -10.43 2.68 -0.32
C ILE A 2 -9.55 1.78 -1.18
N LYS A 3 -8.48 2.34 -1.75
CA LYS A 3 -7.49 1.64 -2.56
C LYS A 3 -6.07 1.94 -2.08
N CYS A 4 -5.22 0.95 -2.13
CA CYS A 4 -3.79 1.01 -1.86
C CYS A 4 -2.97 0.79 -3.15
N ASN A 5 -2.06 1.71 -3.42
CA ASN A 5 -1.21 1.75 -4.61
C ASN A 5 0.12 0.99 -4.42
N LEU A 6 0.26 0.19 -3.36
CA LEU A 6 1.51 -0.49 -3.01
C LEU A 6 2.07 -1.36 -4.15
N ARG A 7 1.20 -2.04 -4.91
CA ARG A 7 1.60 -2.86 -6.06
C ARG A 7 2.28 -2.03 -7.15
N LYS A 8 1.71 -0.87 -7.49
CA LYS A 8 2.30 0.08 -8.45
C LYS A 8 3.65 0.59 -7.96
N ILE A 9 3.72 0.99 -6.69
CA ILE A 9 4.95 1.52 -6.08
C ILE A 9 6.07 0.46 -6.06
N CYS A 10 5.74 -0.80 -5.78
CA CYS A 10 6.72 -1.89 -5.82
C CYS A 10 7.28 -2.08 -7.24
N PHE A 11 6.43 -2.02 -8.26
CA PHE A 11 6.86 -2.09 -9.65
C PHE A 11 7.81 -0.94 -10.03
N GLU A 12 7.47 0.31 -9.68
CA GLU A 12 8.30 1.49 -9.94
C GLU A 12 9.67 1.44 -9.23
N LYS A 13 9.74 0.74 -8.09
CA LYS A 13 10.96 0.59 -7.28
C LYS A 13 11.70 -0.74 -7.51
N ASP A 14 11.30 -1.52 -8.51
CA ASP A 14 11.83 -2.86 -8.82
C ASP A 14 11.80 -3.85 -7.64
N ILE A 15 10.80 -3.73 -6.75
CA ILE A 15 10.56 -4.68 -5.66
C ILE A 15 9.67 -5.79 -6.19
N ARG A 16 10.23 -6.99 -6.36
CA ARG A 16 9.58 -8.06 -7.14
C ARG A 16 8.77 -9.04 -6.32
N THR A 17 8.99 -9.09 -5.01
CA THR A 17 8.35 -10.09 -4.14
C THR A 17 7.87 -9.50 -2.82
N ILE A 18 6.81 -10.08 -2.26
CA ILE A 18 6.36 -9.75 -0.89
C ILE A 18 7.44 -10.07 0.15
N SER A 19 8.26 -11.09 -0.09
CA SER A 19 9.38 -11.43 0.79
C SER A 19 10.43 -10.33 0.82
N GLU A 20 10.75 -9.74 -0.33
CA GLU A 20 11.65 -8.59 -0.44
C GLU A 20 11.05 -7.35 0.23
N LEU A 21 9.78 -7.05 -0.04
CA LEU A 21 9.06 -5.94 0.58
C LEU A 21 9.01 -6.07 2.11
N GLN A 22 8.82 -7.29 2.63
CA GLN A 22 8.91 -7.58 4.06
C GLN A 22 10.31 -7.27 4.62
N ARG A 23 11.38 -7.66 3.93
CA ARG A 23 12.75 -7.37 4.39
C ARG A 23 13.03 -5.87 4.46
N ILE A 24 12.51 -5.10 3.48
CA ILE A 24 12.67 -3.64 3.42
C ILE A 24 11.85 -2.95 4.52
N THR A 25 10.58 -3.35 4.67
CA THR A 25 9.63 -2.62 5.52
C THR A 25 9.58 -3.14 6.95
N GLY A 26 9.90 -4.41 7.20
CA GLY A 26 9.66 -5.09 8.47
C GLY A 26 8.20 -5.43 8.74
N VAL A 27 7.27 -5.08 7.84
CA VAL A 27 5.85 -5.34 7.99
C VAL A 27 5.55 -6.81 7.70
N SER A 28 4.64 -7.41 8.47
CA SER A 28 4.28 -8.82 8.31
C SER A 28 3.69 -9.10 6.92
N ARG A 29 3.98 -10.29 6.37
CA ARG A 29 3.44 -10.71 5.06
C ARG A 29 1.91 -10.58 4.97
N PRO A 30 1.11 -11.01 5.96
CA PRO A 30 -0.34 -10.90 5.87
C PRO A 30 -0.80 -9.45 5.69
N THR A 31 -0.20 -8.50 6.42
CA THR A 31 -0.50 -7.07 6.27
C THR A 31 -0.06 -6.55 4.90
N LEU A 32 1.12 -6.96 4.42
CA LEU A 32 1.58 -6.58 3.09
C LEU A 32 0.67 -7.13 1.98
N TYR A 33 0.18 -8.37 2.08
CA TYR A 33 -0.78 -8.93 1.13
C TYR A 33 -2.09 -8.14 1.11
N LYS A 34 -2.64 -7.77 2.27
CA LYS A 34 -3.82 -6.89 2.35
C LYS A 34 -3.64 -5.59 1.57
N MET A 35 -2.51 -4.91 1.79
CA MET A 35 -2.15 -3.69 1.07
C MET A 35 -1.94 -3.93 -0.44
N PHE A 36 -1.19 -4.98 -0.79
CA PHE A 36 -0.77 -5.26 -2.16
C PHE A 36 -1.92 -5.75 -3.07
N ASP A 37 -2.85 -6.52 -2.50
CA ASP A 37 -4.02 -7.07 -3.20
C ASP A 37 -5.30 -6.26 -2.99
N ASN A 38 -5.22 -5.13 -2.29
CA ASN A 38 -6.37 -4.26 -2.01
C ASN A 38 -7.50 -4.98 -1.25
N LYS A 39 -7.15 -5.83 -0.28
CA LYS A 39 -8.10 -6.62 0.52
C LYS A 39 -8.09 -6.19 1.97
N ASP A 40 -9.27 -6.06 2.57
CA ASP A 40 -9.47 -5.75 4.00
C ASP A 40 -8.65 -4.55 4.50
N LEU A 41 -8.46 -3.52 3.68
CA LEU A 41 -7.58 -2.38 3.98
C LEU A 41 -7.97 -1.64 5.27
N LEU A 42 -9.27 -1.60 5.60
CA LEU A 42 -9.77 -1.01 6.85
C LEU A 42 -9.28 -1.73 8.11
N THR A 43 -8.84 -2.98 7.99
CA THR A 43 -8.29 -3.76 9.12
C THR A 43 -6.79 -3.53 9.33
N VAL A 44 -6.14 -2.82 8.40
CA VAL A 44 -4.71 -2.51 8.47
C VAL A 44 -4.51 -1.29 9.35
N LYS A 45 -3.65 -1.42 10.36
CA LYS A 45 -3.33 -0.31 11.27
C LYS A 45 -2.62 0.82 10.53
N LEU A 46 -2.94 2.07 10.89
CA LEU A 46 -2.28 3.27 10.37
C LEU A 46 -0.75 3.21 10.52
N GLU A 47 -0.26 2.66 11.63
CA GLU A 47 1.16 2.44 11.89
C GLU A 47 1.84 1.62 10.79
N SER A 48 1.18 0.57 10.27
CA SER A 48 1.73 -0.24 9.18
C SER A 48 1.87 0.57 7.89
N PHE A 49 0.91 1.44 7.57
CA PHE A 49 1.04 2.35 6.43
C PHE A 49 2.21 3.33 6.61
N ASN A 50 2.36 3.90 7.81
CA ASN A 50 3.48 4.80 8.11
C ASN A 50 4.85 4.12 7.97
N ILE A 51 4.99 2.86 8.39
CA ILE A 51 6.22 2.09 8.20
C ILE A 51 6.52 1.93 6.71
N VAL A 52 5.52 1.56 5.89
CA VAL A 52 5.69 1.42 4.44
C VAL A 52 6.09 2.75 3.80
N LEU A 53 5.42 3.85 4.16
CA LEU A 53 5.77 5.20 3.66
C LEU A 53 7.24 5.54 3.93
N ASN A 54 7.65 5.39 5.20
CA ASN A 54 9.00 5.74 5.62
C ASN A 54 10.06 4.86 4.95
N LYS A 55 9.82 3.55 4.87
CA LYS A 55 10.79 2.58 4.34
C LYS A 55 10.88 2.59 2.82
N LEU A 56 9.83 3.00 2.12
CA LEU A 56 9.83 3.15 0.66
C LEU A 56 10.08 4.60 0.21
N HIS A 57 10.34 5.53 1.14
CA HIS A 57 10.55 6.95 0.88
C HIS A 57 9.39 7.61 0.11
N ILE A 58 8.15 7.26 0.48
CA ILE A 58 6.93 7.85 -0.08
C ILE A 58 6.56 9.06 0.78
N LYS A 59 6.40 10.23 0.15
CA LYS A 59 6.26 11.50 0.87
C LYS A 59 4.85 11.76 1.39
N LYS A 60 3.81 11.27 0.71
CA LYS A 60 2.42 11.53 1.08
C LYS A 60 1.66 10.22 1.27
N LEU A 61 0.79 10.19 2.29
CA LEU A 61 -0.12 9.08 2.49
C LEU A 61 -1.04 8.87 1.27
N SER A 62 -1.46 9.95 0.62
CA SER A 62 -2.28 9.91 -0.61
C SER A 62 -1.63 9.18 -1.78
N ASP A 63 -0.29 9.13 -1.82
CA ASP A 63 0.42 8.41 -2.88
C ASP A 63 0.32 6.88 -2.66
N LEU A 64 0.14 6.45 -1.40
CA LEU A 64 0.01 5.05 -1.00
C LEU A 64 -1.45 4.60 -0.88
N ILE A 65 -2.34 5.42 -0.34
CA ILE A 65 -3.74 5.07 -0.10
C ILE A 65 -4.66 6.22 -0.54
N GLU A 66 -5.67 5.89 -1.32
CA GLU A 66 -6.64 6.84 -1.89
C GLU A 66 -8.07 6.35 -1.64
N TYR A 67 -9.00 7.29 -1.54
CA TYR A 67 -10.43 6.99 -1.58
C TYR A 67 -10.93 7.23 -3.00
N ILE A 68 -11.48 6.19 -3.62
CA ILE A 68 -12.16 6.28 -4.91
C ILE A 68 -13.65 6.32 -4.63
N ASP A 69 -14.33 7.40 -5.01
CA ASP A 69 -15.78 7.44 -4.99
C ASP A 69 -16.33 6.67 -6.20
N GLU A 70 -17.13 5.65 -5.94
CA GLU A 70 -17.75 4.82 -6.98
C GLU A 70 -18.85 5.57 -7.74
N ASN A 71 -19.32 6.71 -7.21
CA ASN A 71 -20.33 7.56 -7.83
C ASN A 71 -19.72 8.71 -8.65
N THR A 72 -18.38 8.80 -8.72
CA THR A 72 -17.73 9.73 -9.65
C THR A 72 -17.71 9.08 -11.03
N GLU A 73 -18.87 9.06 -11.68
CA GLU A 73 -18.94 8.89 -13.13
C GLU A 73 -18.14 10.05 -13.76
N TYR A 74 -17.00 9.74 -14.38
CA TYR A 74 -16.40 10.65 -15.34
C TYR A 74 -17.41 10.82 -16.49
N LYS A 75 -18.05 11.98 -16.56
CA LYS A 75 -18.64 12.50 -17.80
C LYS A 75 -17.54 13.04 -18.71
#